data_AF-A0A849ESV3-F1
#
_entry.id   AF-A0A849ESV3-F1
#
_cell.length_a   1.000
_cell.length_b   1.000
_cell.length_c   1.000
_cell.angle_alpha   90.00
_cell.angle_beta   90.00
_cell.angle_gamma   90.00
#
_symmetry.space_group_name_H-M   'P 1'
#
loop_
_entity.id
_entity.type
_entity.pdbx_description
1 polymer ?
#
loop_
_entity_poly.entity_id
_entity_poly.type
_entity_poly.pdbx_seq_one_letter_code
_entity_poly.pdbx_strand_id
1 'polypeptide(L)'
;MLEFKGTYFQRMKSKATVVLVQYDGVLLHVWHLSEPFCRLFSSDVFQICAPLFTAHQIIKLPNGGRIETDNGRALEELSAMHHTISEQEASRSERFWTITLIVMMVLLVVLLC
;
A
#
# COMPACT_ATOMS: atom_id res chain seq x y z
N MET A 1 6.00 10.42 -5.87
CA MET A 1 6.98 9.54 -5.21
C MET A 1 7.26 10.11 -3.84
N LEU A 2 7.15 9.29 -2.79
CA LEU A 2 7.33 9.69 -1.40
C LEU A 2 8.44 8.86 -0.76
N GLU A 3 9.30 9.49 0.02
CA GLU A 3 10.41 8.83 0.70
C GLU A 3 10.50 9.31 2.15
N PHE A 4 10.67 8.38 3.09
CA PHE A 4 10.82 8.72 4.50
C PHE A 4 11.60 7.64 5.26
N LYS A 5 12.19 8.06 6.38
CA LYS A 5 12.90 7.18 7.29
C LYS A 5 11.91 6.46 8.20
N GLY A 6 12.15 5.18 8.43
CA GLY A 6 11.39 4.38 9.38
C GLY A 6 12.25 3.39 10.13
N THR A 7 11.65 2.72 11.10
CA THR A 7 12.24 1.61 11.83
C THR A 7 11.44 0.36 11.54
N TYR A 8 12.06 -0.60 10.86
CA TYR A 8 11.47 -1.88 10.53
C TYR A 8 11.66 -2.89 11.67
N PHE A 9 10.55 -3.50 12.09
CA PHE A 9 10.50 -4.58 13.05
C PHE A 9 9.99 -5.84 12.33
N GLN A 10 10.83 -6.87 12.29
CA GLN A 10 10.47 -8.15 11.68
C GLN A 10 9.82 -9.05 12.75
N ARG A 11 8.67 -9.66 12.45
CA ARG A 11 7.89 -10.47 13.41
C ARG A 11 8.70 -11.50 14.21
N MET A 12 9.69 -12.13 13.56
CA MET A 12 10.51 -13.18 14.14
C MET A 12 11.90 -12.72 14.62
N LYS A 13 12.27 -11.46 14.39
CA LYS A 13 13.57 -10.94 14.83
C LYS A 13 13.36 -9.83 15.85
N SER A 14 14.02 -9.93 17.00
CA SER A 14 14.00 -8.88 18.02
C SER A 14 14.72 -7.60 17.60
N LYS A 15 15.47 -7.64 16.49
CA LYS A 15 16.28 -6.53 16.02
C LYS A 15 15.44 -5.54 15.21
N ALA A 16 15.33 -4.32 15.72
CA ALA A 16 14.85 -3.18 14.99
C ALA A 16 15.93 -2.70 14.01
N THR A 17 15.52 -2.34 12.80
CA THR A 17 16.43 -1.92 11.74
C THR A 17 15.97 -0.59 11.17
N VAL A 18 16.89 0.37 11.07
CA VAL A 18 16.61 1.65 10.41
C VAL A 18 16.54 1.41 8.90
N VAL A 19 15.45 1.84 8.28
CA VAL A 19 15.15 1.64 6.86
C VAL A 19 14.77 2.94 6.19
N LEU A 20 15.00 2.99 4.88
CA LEU A 20 14.36 3.95 3.99
C LEU A 20 13.10 3.31 3.42
N VAL A 21 11.98 4.00 3.57
CA VAL A 21 10.71 3.61 2.97
C VAL A 21 10.48 4.52 1.76
N GLN A 22 10.17 3.91 0.63
CA GLN A 22 9.89 4.62 -0.62
C GLN A 22 8.57 4.11 -1.19
N TYR A 23 7.69 5.03 -1.57
CA TYR A 23 6.45 4.74 -2.26
C TYR A 23 6.46 5.39 -3.63
N ASP A 24 6.38 4.57 -4.69
CA ASP A 24 6.40 5.03 -6.07
C ASP A 24 5.00 5.39 -6.62
N GLY A 25 3.95 5.20 -5.82
CA GLY A 25 2.56 5.34 -6.26
C GLY A 25 1.88 4.00 -6.55
N VAL A 26 2.57 2.88 -6.41
CA VAL A 26 1.99 1.53 -6.55
C VAL A 26 2.54 0.62 -5.46
N LEU A 27 3.86 0.56 -5.33
CA LEU A 27 4.58 -0.31 -4.41
C LEU A 27 5.25 0.49 -3.30
N LEU A 28 5.12 -0.05 -2.08
CA LEU A 28 5.90 0.36 -0.93
C LEU A 28 7.19 -0.46 -0.89
N HIS A 29 8.32 0.17 -1.15
CA HIS A 29 9.66 -0.40 -1.07
C HIS A 29 10.30 -0.09 0.29
N VAL A 30 10.94 -1.08 0.88
CA VAL A 30 11.65 -0.97 2.17
C VAL A 30 13.10 -1.33 1.94
N TRP A 31 14.00 -0.39 2.21
CA TRP A 31 15.43 -0.50 1.95
C TRP A 31 16.23 -0.48 3.25
N HIS A 32 17.19 -1.39 3.36
CA HIS A 32 18.18 -1.34 4.43
C HIS A 32 19.25 -0.30 4.09
N LEU A 33 19.62 0.52 5.07
CA LEU A 33 20.65 1.57 4.91
C LEU A 33 22.10 1.04 5.03
N SER A 34 22.34 -0.26 4.78
CA SER A 34 23.70 -0.81 4.79
C SER A 34 24.40 -0.51 3.48
N GLU A 35 25.73 -0.63 3.47
CA GLU A 35 26.47 -0.80 2.23
C GLU A 35 26.76 -2.30 2.01
N PRO A 36 26.37 -2.89 0.86
CA PRO A 36 25.59 -2.29 -0.22
C PRO A 36 24.12 -2.06 0.18
N PHE A 37 23.51 -1.06 -0.46
CA PHE A 37 22.10 -0.73 -0.29
C PHE A 37 21.25 -1.90 -0.77
N CYS A 38 20.44 -2.50 0.11
CA CYS A 38 19.68 -3.69 -0.22
C CYS A 38 18.19 -3.53 0.07
N ARG A 39 17.35 -4.01 -0.85
CA ARG A 39 15.90 -4.02 -0.67
C ARG A 39 15.54 -5.16 0.27
N LEU A 40 14.86 -4.83 1.37
CA LEU A 40 14.37 -5.81 2.34
C LEU A 40 13.00 -6.35 1.95
N PHE A 41 12.15 -5.46 1.46
CA PHE A 41 10.75 -5.78 1.19
C PHE A 41 10.15 -4.85 0.13
N SER A 42 9.13 -5.35 -0.57
CA SER A 42 8.34 -4.58 -1.54
C SER A 42 6.92 -5.13 -1.52
N SER A 43 5.91 -4.28 -1.39
CA SER A 43 4.51 -4.71 -1.51
C SER A 43 3.57 -3.56 -1.86
N ASP A 44 2.58 -3.87 -2.67
CA ASP A 44 1.36 -3.11 -2.94
C ASP A 44 0.35 -3.18 -1.80
N VAL A 45 0.38 -4.26 -1.01
CA VAL A 45 -0.49 -4.47 0.14
C VAL A 45 0.21 -4.03 1.43
N PHE A 46 -0.32 -3.00 2.08
CA PHE A 46 0.11 -2.58 3.42
C PHE A 46 -1.05 -1.89 4.15
N GLN A 47 -0.96 -1.79 5.47
CA GLN A 47 -1.98 -1.12 6.28
C GLN A 47 -1.35 -0.03 7.11
N ILE A 48 -1.90 1.18 7.02
CA ILE A 48 -1.52 2.30 7.87
C ILE A 48 -2.41 2.27 9.12
N CYS A 49 -1.80 2.21 10.29
CA CYS A 49 -2.47 2.20 11.59
C CYS A 49 -1.97 3.37 12.44
N ALA A 50 -2.90 4.16 12.98
CA ALA A 50 -2.61 5.15 14.01
C ALA A 50 -3.16 4.63 15.35
N PRO A 51 -2.31 4.06 16.23
CA PRO A 51 -2.79 3.55 17.51
C PRO A 51 -3.21 4.73 18.39
N LEU A 52 -4.41 4.65 18.99
CA LEU A 52 -4.98 5.69 19.86
C LEU A 52 -4.06 6.13 21.02
N PHE A 53 -3.12 5.27 21.43
CA PHE A 53 -2.31 5.45 22.63
C PHE A 53 -0.81 5.67 22.35
N THR A 54 -0.38 5.72 21.09
CA THR A 54 1.03 5.96 20.76
C THR A 54 1.16 7.07 19.74
N ALA A 55 2.07 8.01 20.01
CA ALA A 55 2.41 9.09 19.07
C ALA A 55 3.02 8.57 17.76
N HIS A 56 3.49 7.33 17.74
CA HIS A 56 4.08 6.70 16.56
C HIS A 56 3.00 6.02 15.72
N GLN A 57 2.96 6.40 14.46
CA GLN A 57 2.11 5.77 13.46
C GLN A 57 2.84 4.55 12.87
N ILE A 58 2.10 3.51 12.54
CA ILE A 58 2.63 2.18 12.21
C ILE A 58 2.14 1.74 10.83
N ILE A 59 3.05 1.32 9.97
CA ILE A 59 2.73 0.61 8.73
C ILE A 59 2.90 -0.89 8.96
N LYS A 60 1.82 -1.66 8.81
CA LYS A 60 1.86 -3.13 8.85
C LYS A 60 2.07 -3.69 7.46
N LEU A 61 2.98 -4.65 7.37
CA LEU A 61 3.35 -5.34 6.14
C LEU A 61 2.80 -6.77 6.15
N PRO A 62 2.52 -7.38 4.98
CA PRO A 62 1.90 -8.70 4.88
C PRO A 62 2.82 -9.83 5.33
N ASN A 63 4.14 -9.59 5.38
CA ASN A 63 5.10 -10.50 6.00
C ASN A 63 5.04 -10.51 7.55
N GLY A 64 4.06 -9.80 8.14
CA GLY A 64 3.90 -9.64 9.58
C GLY A 64 4.89 -8.64 10.21
N GLY A 65 5.77 -8.04 9.41
CA GLY A 65 6.62 -6.96 9.85
C GLY A 65 5.85 -5.66 10.01
N ARG A 66 6.43 -4.71 10.73
CA ARG A 66 5.89 -3.36 10.89
C ARG A 66 6.97 -2.32 10.74
N ILE A 67 6.58 -1.14 10.27
CA ILE A 67 7.46 0.03 10.19
C ILE A 67 6.87 1.09 11.10
N GLU A 68 7.68 1.58 12.03
CA GLU A 68 7.35 2.72 12.89
C GLU A 68 8.09 3.95 12.36
N THR A 69 7.40 5.08 12.30
CA THR A 69 7.98 6.36 11.90
C THR A 69 7.39 7.49 12.75
N ASP A 70 8.23 8.50 12.99
CA ASP A 70 7.88 9.77 13.63
C ASP A 70 7.45 10.83 12.59
N ASN A 71 7.65 10.55 11.30
CA ASN A 71 7.25 11.46 10.23
C ASN A 71 5.76 11.33 9.90
N GLY A 72 4.92 11.92 10.76
CA GLY A 72 3.46 11.89 10.60
C GLY A 72 2.99 12.49 9.28
N ARG A 73 3.65 13.55 8.79
CA ARG A 73 3.33 14.17 7.49
C ARG A 73 3.52 13.19 6.33
N ALA A 74 4.61 12.42 6.33
CA ALA A 74 4.84 11.42 5.29
C ALA A 74 3.76 10.33 5.29
N LEU A 75 3.25 9.93 6.47
CA LEU A 75 2.17 8.95 6.52
C LEU A 75 0.82 9.51 6.09
N GLU A 76 0.52 10.77 6.39
CA GLU A 76 -0.67 11.45 5.88
C GLU A 76 -0.64 11.52 4.35
N GLU A 77 0.51 11.91 3.77
CA GLU A 77 0.71 11.92 2.33
C GLU A 77 0.60 10.50 1.73
N LEU A 78 1.19 9.49 2.38
CA LEU A 78 1.09 8.08 1.99
C LEU A 78 -0.37 7.60 1.98
N SER A 79 -1.12 7.91 3.04
CA SER A 79 -2.53 7.54 3.17
C SER A 79 -3.38 8.20 2.10
N ALA A 80 -3.17 9.49 1.85
CA ALA A 80 -3.91 10.23 0.82
C ALA A 80 -3.61 9.64 -0.57
N MET A 81 -2.35 9.35 -0.89
CA MET A 81 -1.98 8.75 -2.18
C MET A 81 -2.57 7.35 -2.34
N HIS A 82 -2.47 6.50 -1.31
CA HIS A 82 -2.97 5.13 -1.37
C HIS A 82 -4.50 5.05 -1.49
N HIS A 83 -5.23 5.92 -0.78
CA HIS A 83 -6.69 6.00 -0.88
C HIS A 83 -7.14 6.42 -2.27
N THR A 84 -6.49 7.43 -2.85
CA THR A 84 -6.80 7.92 -4.21
C THR A 84 -6.67 6.81 -5.26
N ILE A 85 -5.67 5.94 -5.12
CA ILE A 85 -5.44 4.82 -6.05
C ILE A 85 -6.51 3.74 -5.87
N SER A 86 -6.84 3.39 -4.63
CA SER A 86 -7.90 2.41 -4.34
C SER A 86 -9.25 2.84 -4.91
N GLU A 87 -9.61 4.13 -4.80
CA GLU A 87 -10.85 4.68 -5.37
C GLU A 87 -10.83 4.67 -6.92
N GLN A 88 -9.70 4.96 -7.54
CA GLN A 88 -9.57 4.89 -9.00
C GLN A 88 -9.69 3.45 -9.52
N GLU A 89 -9.10 2.48 -8.82
CA GLU A 89 -9.20 1.06 -9.19
C GLU A 89 -10.62 0.52 -8.98
N ALA A 90 -11.27 0.89 -7.87
CA ALA A 90 -12.67 0.53 -7.61
C ALA A 90 -13.61 1.11 -8.68
N SER A 91 -13.48 2.40 -9.00
CA SER A 91 -14.29 3.05 -10.04
C SER A 91 -14.07 2.45 -11.43
N ARG A 92 -12.83 2.06 -11.75
CA ARG A 92 -12.52 1.40 -13.03
C ARG A 92 -13.13 0.00 -13.11
N SER A 93 -13.11 -0.75 -12.02
CA SER A 93 -13.74 -2.07 -11.93
C SER A 93 -15.26 -1.98 -12.14
N GLU A 94 -15.95 -1.06 -11.46
CA GLU A 94 -17.40 -0.87 -11.60
C GLU A 94 -17.83 -0.54 -13.04
N ARG A 95 -17.07 0.33 -13.72
CA ARG A 95 -17.31 0.65 -15.13
C ARG A 95 -17.12 -0.55 -16.06
N PHE A 96 -16.18 -1.44 -15.73
CA PHE A 96 -15.94 -2.65 -16.52
C PHE A 96 -17.11 -3.64 -16.38
N TRP A 97 -17.56 -3.90 -15.14
CA TRP A 97 -18.69 -4.79 -14.88
C TRP A 97 -20.00 -4.31 -15.50
N THR A 98 -20.27 -3.01 -15.44
CA THR A 98 -21.47 -2.41 -16.04
C THR A 98 -21.47 -2.55 -17.57
N ILE A 99 -20.34 -2.30 -18.24
CA ILE A 99 -20.21 -2.50 -19.70
C ILE A 99 -20.40 -3.98 -20.05
N THR A 100 -19.77 -4.91 -19.33
CA THR A 100 -19.90 -6.35 -19.59
C THR A 100 -21.36 -6.82 -19.47
N LEU A 101 -22.09 -6.37 -18.44
CA LEU A 101 -23.51 -6.71 -18.27
C LEU A 101 -24.38 -6.18 -19.41
N ILE A 102 -24.16 -4.93 -19.84
CA ILE A 102 -24.90 -4.34 -20.96
C ILE A 102 -24.65 -5.13 -22.24
N VAL A 103 -23.38 -5.43 -22.56
CA VAL A 103 -23.03 -6.20 -23.76
C VAL A 103 -23.64 -7.60 -23.72
N MET A 104 -23.60 -8.27 -22.56
CA MET A 104 -24.20 -9.60 -22.39
C MET A 104 -25.72 -9.56 -22.59
N MET A 105 -26.42 -8.56 -22.05
CA MET A 105 -27.87 -8.40 -22.23
C MET A 105 -28.23 -8.17 -23.70
N VAL A 106 -27.48 -7.33 -24.41
CA VAL A 106 -27.68 -7.08 -25.85
C VAL A 106 -27.49 -8.37 -26.65
N LEU A 107 -26.43 -9.13 -26.37
CA LEU A 107 -26.18 -10.43 -27.01
C LEU A 107 -27.29 -11.44 -26.76
N LEU A 108 -27.82 -11.47 -25.53
CA LEU A 108 -28.91 -12.37 -25.17
C LEU A 108 -30.20 -12.06 -25.94
N VAL A 109 -30.53 -10.77 -26.08
CA VAL A 109 -31.68 -10.31 -26.87
C VAL A 109 -31.53 -10.69 -28.35
N VAL A 110 -30.33 -10.50 -28.92
CA VAL A 110 -30.04 -10.86 -30.32
C VAL A 110 -30.14 -12.38 -30.56
N LEU A 111 -29.79 -13.21 -29.58
CA LEU A 111 -29.88 -14.67 -29.68
C LEU A 111 -31.31 -15.23 -29.48
N LEU A 112 -32.20 -14.46 -28.84
CA LEU A 112 -33.58 -14.85 -28.55
C LEU A 112 -34.59 -14.37 -29.61
N CYS A 113 -34.18 -13.50 -30.54
CA CYS A 113 -34.97 -13.06 -31.69
C CYS A 113 -34.56 -13.81 -32.96
#